data_AF-A0A970N770-F1
#
_entry.id   AF-A0A970N770-F1
#
_cell.length_a   1.000
_cell.length_b   1.000
_cell.length_c   1.000
_cell.angle_alpha   90.00
_cell.angle_beta   90.00
_cell.angle_gamma   90.00
#
_symmetry.space_group_name_H-M   'P 1'
#
loop_
_entity.id
_entity.type
_entity.pdbx_description
1 polymer ?
#
loop_
_entity_poly.entity_id
_entity_poly.type
_entity_poly.pdbx_seq_one_letter_code
_entity_poly.pdbx_strand_id
1 'polypeptide(L)' 'FKMTSAFHAVHDLAQDKGLYMRDAAYVIAINRVAEAVKLRGWI' A
#
# COMPACT_ATOMS: atom_id res chain seq x y z
N PHE A 1 8.80 2.57 -15.39
CA PHE A 1 7.39 2.95 -15.54
C PHE A 1 6.70 2.99 -14.18
N LYS A 2 6.26 4.18 -13.72
CA LYS A 2 5.68 4.37 -12.37
C LYS A 2 4.33 3.67 -12.17
N MET A 3 3.49 3.66 -13.21
CA MET A 3 2.16 3.03 -13.16
C MET A 3 2.24 1.50 -13.16
N THR A 4 3.16 0.92 -13.94
CA THR A 4 3.38 -0.53 -13.96
C THR A 4 3.84 -1.05 -12.60
N SER A 5 4.82 -0.40 -11.96
CA SER A 5 5.28 -0.78 -10.63
C SER A 5 4.18 -0.63 -9.56
N ALA A 6 3.33 0.39 -9.69
CA ALA A 6 2.21 0.59 -8.77
C ALA A 6 1.14 -0.49 -8.92
N PHE A 7 0.83 -0.91 -10.16
CA PHE A 7 -0.10 -2.00 -10.42
C PHE A 7 0.40 -3.32 -9.84
N HIS A 8 1.68 -3.64 -10.06
CA HIS A 8 2.28 -4.87 -9.53
C HIS A 8 2.22 -4.89 -8.00
N ALA A 9 2.60 -3.80 -7.33
CA ALA A 9 2.54 -3.71 -5.87
C ALA A 9 1.13 -3.94 -5.29
N VAL A 10 0.09 -3.43 -5.95
CA VAL A 10 -1.30 -3.67 -5.53
C VAL A 10 -1.71 -5.12 -5.79
N HIS A 11 -1.33 -5.67 -6.95
CA HIS A 11 -1.64 -7.06 -7.31
C HIS A 11 -0.99 -8.07 -6.37
N ASP A 12 0.31 -7.89 -6.09
CA ASP A 12 1.09 -8.77 -5.23
C ASP A 12 0.50 -8.76 -3.81
N LEU A 13 0.15 -7.58 -3.27
CA LEU A 13 -0.43 -7.46 -1.94
C LEU A 13 -1.87 -8.02 -1.87
N ALA A 14 -2.64 -7.89 -2.95
CA ALA A 14 -3.97 -8.50 -3.05
C ALA A 14 -3.89 -10.02 -3.03
N GLN A 15 -2.94 -10.61 -3.76
CA GLN A 15 -2.73 -12.07 -3.77
C GLN A 15 -2.18 -12.59 -2.44
N ASP A 16 -1.16 -11.94 -1.89
CA ASP A 16 -0.50 -12.35 -0.64
C ASP A 16 -1.47 -12.36 0.55
N LYS A 17 -2.35 -11.36 0.63
CA LYS A 17 -3.30 -11.21 1.73
C LYS A 17 -4.73 -11.68 1.43
N GLY A 18 -4.97 -12.22 0.23
CA GLY A 18 -6.31 -12.61 -0.22
C GLY A 18 -7.32 -11.46 -0.20
N LEU A 19 -6.86 -10.23 -0.48
CA LEU A 19 -7.67 -9.01 -0.46
C LEU A 19 -8.18 -8.68 -1.86
N TYR A 20 -9.29 -7.95 -1.92
CA TYR A 20 -9.68 -7.29 -3.16
C TYR A 20 -8.66 -6.20 -3.52
N MET A 21 -8.44 -5.99 -4.82
CA MET A 21 -7.50 -4.99 -5.35
C MET A 21 -7.74 -3.58 -4.78
N ARG A 22 -9.01 -3.24 -4.50
CA ARG A 22 -9.37 -1.96 -3.87
C ARG A 22 -8.81 -1.86 -2.45
N ASP A 23 -8.99 -2.90 -1.65
CA ASP A 23 -8.54 -2.91 -0.25
C ASP A 23 -7.02 -2.95 -0.18
N ALA A 24 -6.38 -3.72 -1.07
CA ALA A 24 -4.94 -3.72 -1.23
C ALA A 24 -4.39 -2.32 -1.56
N ALA A 25 -5.03 -1.58 -2.46
CA ALA A 25 -4.65 -0.21 -2.77
C ALA A 25 -4.81 0.73 -1.55
N TYR A 26 -5.89 0.60 -0.78
CA TYR A 26 -6.07 1.36 0.46
C TYR A 26 -4.99 1.04 1.49
N VAL A 27 -4.67 -0.23 1.69
CA VAL A 27 -3.62 -0.66 2.62
C VAL A 27 -2.27 -0.05 2.26
N ILE A 28 -1.89 -0.07 0.98
CA ILE A 28 -0.63 0.54 0.51
C ILE A 28 -0.64 2.06 0.74
N ALA A 29 -1.75 2.73 0.43
CA ALA A 29 -1.87 4.19 0.63
C ALA A 29 -1.77 4.58 2.11
N ILE A 30 -2.47 3.86 2.98
CA ILE A 30 -2.49 4.12 4.43
C ILE A 30 -1.13 3.81 5.05
N ASN A 31 -0.50 2.69 4.70
CA ASN A 31 0.82 2.33 5.24
C ASN A 31 1.87 3.41 4.98
N ARG A 32 1.87 4.01 3.79
CA ARG A 32 2.79 5.12 3.46
C ARG A 32 2.58 6.32 4.38
N VAL A 33 1.34 6.67 4.70
CA VAL A 33 1.03 7.78 5.61
C VAL A 33 1.39 7.40 7.05
N ALA A 34 1.00 6.21 7.48
CA ALA A 34 1.27 5.71 8.83
C ALA A 34 2.78 5.67 9.12
N GLU A 35 3.59 5.20 8.17
CA GLU A 35 5.04 5.19 8.28
C GLU A 35 5.60 6.62 8.34
N ALA A 36 5.13 7.53 7.50
CA ALA A 36 5.56 8.93 7.53
C ALA A 36 5.21 9.64 8.86
N VAL A 37 4.03 9.37 9.42
CA VAL A 37 3.57 9.90 10.71
C VAL A 37 4.42 9.34 11.86
N LYS A 38 4.71 8.04 11.84
CA LYS A 38 5.59 7.38 12.81
C LYS A 38 7.02 7.92 12.77
N LEU A 39 7.59 8.10 11.58
CA LEU A 39 8.93 8.67 11.39
C LEU A 39 9.02 10.14 11.86
N ARG A 40 7.89 10.88 11.79
CA ARG A 40 7.79 12.25 12.29
C ARG A 40 7.53 12.33 13.81
N GLY A 41 7.38 11.19 14.49
CA GLY A 41 7.08 11.16 15.93
C GLY A 41 5.71 11.71 16.30
N TRP A 42 4.77 11.68 15.34
CA TRP A 42 3.39 12.12 15.57
C TRP A 42 2.54 11.05 16.27
N ILE A 43 3.04 9.81 16.31
CA ILE A 43 2.47 8.66 17.01
C ILE A 43 3.53 8.03 17.91
#